data_AF-A0A6A3V9B3-F1
#
_entry.id   AF-A0A6A3V9B3-F1
#
_cell.length_a   1.000
_cell.length_b   1.000
_cell.length_c   1.000
_cell.angle_alpha   90.00
_cell.angle_beta   90.00
_cell.angle_gamma   90.00
#
_symmetry.space_group_name_H-M   'P 1'
#
loop_
_entity.id
_entity.type
_entity.pdbx_description
1 polymer ?
#
loop_
_entity_poly.entity_id
_entity_poly.type
_entity_poly.pdbx_seq_one_letter_code
_entity_poly.pdbx_strand_id
1 'polypeptide(L)'
;MATTQVDKAGLQSDHQGVILHLRSPSNPIRRHKEKRVFPVPNYARARADDTVLGELKALSDRLESGFTTALQAAKLWDQTKRRVAVGLLNAVRAAKKSKKKTYRKKIKRMYRRLDRTKELARAASQQANQTSSNFARPNS
;
A
#
# COMPACT_ATOMS: atom_id res chain seq x y z
N MET A 1 -7.26 -49.18 -5.62
CA MET A 1 -6.32 -49.35 -6.75
C MET A 1 -6.55 -48.21 -7.71
N ALA A 2 -5.54 -47.39 -8.00
CA ALA A 2 -5.69 -46.23 -8.89
C ALA A 2 -5.27 -46.62 -10.31
N THR A 3 -6.22 -46.63 -11.23
CA THR A 3 -5.98 -46.94 -12.64
C THR A 3 -5.37 -45.70 -13.31
N THR A 4 -4.18 -45.85 -13.89
CA THR A 4 -3.50 -44.76 -14.58
C THR A 4 -3.65 -44.99 -16.07
N GLN A 5 -4.42 -44.16 -16.76
CA GLN A 5 -4.53 -44.20 -18.23
C GLN A 5 -3.69 -43.05 -18.78
N VAL A 6 -2.68 -43.41 -19.58
CA VAL A 6 -1.84 -42.44 -20.30
C VAL A 6 -2.35 -42.38 -21.72
N ASP A 7 -3.02 -41.28 -22.07
CA ASP A 7 -3.46 -41.03 -23.43
C ASP A 7 -2.34 -40.30 -24.21
N LYS A 8 -1.96 -40.83 -25.37
CA LYS A 8 -0.94 -40.19 -26.22
C LYS A 8 -1.66 -39.19 -27.13
N ALA A 9 -1.62 -37.92 -26.77
CA ALA A 9 -2.15 -36.86 -27.61
C ALA A 9 -1.40 -36.83 -28.95
N GLY A 10 -2.13 -37.02 -30.06
CA GLY A 10 -1.63 -36.91 -31.44
C GLY A 10 -1.35 -35.47 -31.91
N LEU A 11 -1.22 -34.50 -31.00
CA LEU A 11 -0.81 -33.14 -31.33
C LEU A 11 0.43 -32.76 -30.51
N GLN A 12 1.49 -32.37 -31.23
CA GLN A 12 2.65 -31.73 -30.65
C GLN A 12 2.22 -30.42 -29.98
N SER A 13 2.22 -30.43 -28.67
CA SER A 13 1.90 -29.28 -27.85
C SER A 13 3.03 -29.18 -26.81
N ASP A 14 3.65 -28.00 -26.70
CA ASP A 14 4.82 -27.70 -25.87
C ASP A 14 4.58 -27.81 -24.35
N HIS A 15 3.43 -28.31 -23.93
CA HIS A 15 3.08 -28.45 -22.52
C HIS A 15 3.44 -29.87 -22.06
N GLN A 16 4.38 -29.97 -21.11
CA GLN A 16 4.71 -31.23 -20.43
C GLN A 16 3.41 -31.90 -19.95
N GLY A 17 3.22 -33.17 -20.34
CA GLY A 17 1.99 -33.93 -20.12
C GLY A 17 1.45 -33.82 -18.70
N VAL A 18 0.17 -33.49 -18.58
CA VAL A 18 -0.52 -33.39 -17.29
C VAL A 18 -0.93 -34.80 -16.85
N ILE A 19 -0.37 -35.29 -15.74
CA ILE A 19 -0.80 -36.55 -15.13
C ILE A 19 -2.14 -36.31 -14.41
N LEU A 20 -3.21 -36.89 -14.95
CA LEU A 20 -4.57 -36.76 -14.42
C LEU A 20 -4.88 -37.94 -13.48
N HIS A 21 -4.82 -37.70 -12.17
CA HIS A 21 -5.25 -38.68 -11.17
C HIS A 21 -6.77 -38.59 -10.98
N LEU A 22 -7.53 -39.46 -11.65
CA LEU A 22 -8.96 -39.64 -11.43
C LEU A 22 -9.19 -40.34 -10.07
N ARG A 23 -9.74 -39.62 -9.09
CA ARG A 23 -10.13 -40.16 -7.78
C ARG A 23 -11.65 -40.20 -7.66
N SER A 24 -12.16 -41.12 -6.84
CA SER A 24 -13.60 -41.28 -6.58
C SER A 24 -14.27 -39.95 -6.23
N PRO A 25 -15.44 -39.63 -6.83
CA PRO A 25 -16.18 -38.38 -6.58
C PRO A 25 -16.64 -38.22 -5.12
N SER A 26 -16.57 -39.28 -4.30
CA SER A 26 -16.89 -39.25 -2.87
C SER A 26 -15.85 -38.56 -1.97
N ASN A 27 -14.64 -38.25 -2.47
CA ASN A 27 -13.61 -37.53 -1.72
C ASN A 27 -12.92 -36.46 -2.58
N PRO A 28 -13.54 -35.28 -2.75
CA PRO A 28 -12.96 -34.22 -3.55
C PRO A 28 -11.72 -33.63 -2.88
N ILE A 29 -10.62 -33.52 -3.62
CA ILE A 29 -9.43 -32.80 -3.19
C ILE A 29 -9.78 -31.32 -3.11
N ARG A 30 -9.94 -30.80 -1.88
CA ARG A 30 -10.15 -29.37 -1.64
C ARG A 30 -8.83 -28.63 -1.84
N ARG A 31 -8.59 -28.12 -3.05
CA ARG A 31 -7.48 -27.18 -3.31
C ARG A 31 -7.81 -25.82 -2.70
N HIS A 32 -7.22 -25.52 -1.56
CA HIS A 32 -7.24 -24.16 -1.01
C HIS A 32 -6.25 -23.29 -1.79
N LYS A 33 -6.73 -22.25 -2.46
CA LYS A 33 -5.85 -21.25 -3.08
C LYS A 33 -5.24 -20.38 -1.98
N GLU A 34 -3.92 -20.27 -1.94
CA GLU A 34 -3.24 -19.36 -1.02
C GLU A 34 -3.74 -17.93 -1.21
N LYS A 35 -3.96 -17.22 -0.10
CA LYS A 35 -4.36 -15.81 -0.16
C LYS A 35 -3.20 -15.01 -0.74
N ARG A 36 -3.47 -14.27 -1.81
CA ARG A 36 -2.47 -13.40 -2.45
C ARG A 36 -2.01 -12.34 -1.44
N VAL A 37 -0.78 -12.46 -0.95
CA VAL A 37 -0.18 -11.50 -0.02
C VAL A 37 0.43 -10.37 -0.83
N PHE A 38 -0.11 -9.16 -0.70
CA PHE A 38 0.46 -7.98 -1.33
C PHE A 38 1.50 -7.34 -0.39
N PRO A 39 2.66 -6.93 -0.92
CA PRO A 39 3.67 -6.26 -0.12
C PRO A 39 3.15 -4.93 0.43
N VAL A 40 3.71 -4.50 1.57
CA VAL A 40 3.40 -3.19 2.14
C VAL A 40 3.74 -2.10 1.11
N PRO A 41 2.83 -1.15 0.84
CA PRO A 41 3.12 -0.06 -0.09
C PRO A 41 4.36 0.74 0.34
N ASN A 42 5.21 1.15 -0.61
CA ASN A 42 6.49 1.82 -0.33
C ASN A 42 6.36 3.02 0.62
N TYR A 43 5.27 3.78 0.52
CA TYR A 43 5.04 4.95 1.39
C TYR A 43 4.75 4.62 2.85
N ALA A 44 4.41 3.35 3.15
CA ALA A 44 4.08 2.86 4.47
C ALA A 44 5.15 1.90 5.03
N ARG A 45 6.15 1.52 4.23
CA ARG A 45 7.16 0.51 4.59
C ARG A 45 7.88 0.83 5.90
N ALA A 46 8.49 2.01 6.00
CA ALA A 46 9.21 2.42 7.23
C ALA A 46 8.32 2.32 8.48
N ARG A 47 7.08 2.84 8.44
CA ARG A 47 6.18 2.77 9.59
C ARG A 47 5.72 1.35 9.92
N ALA A 48 5.54 0.52 8.89
CA ALA A 48 5.21 -0.89 9.07
C ALA A 48 6.36 -1.62 9.76
N ASP A 49 7.59 -1.41 9.29
CA ASP A 49 8.79 -2.02 9.85
C ASP A 49 8.99 -1.59 11.31
N ASP A 50 8.88 -0.29 11.62
CA ASP A 50 8.95 0.24 12.98
C ASP A 50 7.91 -0.41 13.91
N THR A 51 6.69 -0.61 13.41
CA THR A 51 5.60 -1.22 14.19
C THR A 51 5.89 -2.70 14.47
N VAL A 52 6.35 -3.44 13.46
CA VAL A 52 6.69 -4.86 13.60
C VAL A 52 7.87 -5.03 14.55
N LEU A 53 8.94 -4.26 14.37
CA LEU A 53 10.13 -4.29 15.21
C LEU A 53 9.80 -3.91 16.66
N GLY A 54 8.95 -2.91 16.88
CA GLY A 54 8.50 -2.53 18.22
C GLY A 54 7.75 -3.64 18.95
N GLU A 55 6.81 -4.31 18.27
CA GLU A 55 6.05 -5.42 18.83
C GLU A 55 6.93 -6.66 19.08
N LEU A 56 7.89 -6.94 18.20
CA LEU A 56 8.84 -8.04 18.36
C LEU A 56 9.82 -7.77 19.51
N LYS A 57 10.30 -6.54 19.65
CA LYS A 57 11.16 -6.14 20.77
C LYS A 57 10.41 -6.27 22.10
N ALA A 58 9.17 -5.76 22.15
CA ALA A 58 8.31 -5.91 23.32
C ALA A 58 7.99 -7.38 23.66
N LEU A 59 7.99 -8.28 22.68
CA LEU A 59 7.89 -9.72 22.91
C LEU A 59 9.19 -10.28 23.50
N SER A 60 10.35 -9.91 22.94
CA SER A 60 11.68 -10.32 23.44
C SER A 60 11.84 -9.95 24.90
N ASP A 61 11.57 -8.67 25.23
CA ASP A 61 11.67 -8.14 26.58
C ASP A 61 10.79 -8.96 27.56
N ARG A 62 9.58 -9.34 27.15
CA ARG A 62 8.66 -10.13 27.98
C ARG A 62 9.13 -11.57 28.18
N LEU A 63 9.74 -12.17 27.18
CA LEU A 63 10.27 -13.54 27.25
C LEU A 63 11.55 -13.60 28.10
N GLU A 64 12.40 -12.57 28.03
CA GLU A 64 13.62 -12.46 28.82
C GLU A 64 13.33 -12.11 30.29
N SER A 65 12.24 -11.37 30.55
CA SER A 65 11.90 -10.88 31.90
C SER A 65 11.33 -11.91 32.89
N GLY A 66 11.10 -13.18 32.52
CA GLY A 66 10.66 -14.17 33.52
C GLY A 66 10.30 -15.56 33.01
N PHE A 67 10.19 -16.49 33.98
CA PHE A 67 9.87 -17.92 33.86
C PHE A 67 8.53 -18.18 33.14
N THR A 68 8.54 -18.00 31.83
CA THR A 68 7.39 -18.30 30.97
C THR A 68 7.37 -19.80 30.74
N THR A 69 6.37 -20.48 31.31
CA THR A 69 6.09 -21.87 30.93
C THR A 69 5.83 -21.92 29.42
N ALA A 70 6.19 -23.02 28.74
CA ALA A 70 6.02 -23.17 27.29
C ALA A 70 4.60 -22.81 26.80
N LEU A 71 3.57 -23.17 27.57
CA LEU A 71 2.18 -22.82 27.29
C LEU A 71 1.91 -21.30 27.32
N GLN A 72 2.53 -20.58 28.27
CA GLN A 72 2.39 -19.13 28.38
C GLN A 72 3.13 -18.42 27.25
N ALA A 73 4.33 -18.90 26.90
CA ALA A 73 5.08 -18.38 25.75
C ALA A 73 4.30 -18.56 24.44
N ALA A 74 3.66 -19.71 24.22
CA ALA A 74 2.81 -19.94 23.04
C ALA A 74 1.62 -18.98 22.98
N LYS A 75 0.90 -18.78 24.10
CA LYS A 75 -0.19 -17.79 24.18
C LYS A 75 0.28 -16.37 23.91
N LEU A 76 1.44 -16.00 24.46
CA LEU A 76 2.06 -14.70 24.25
C LEU A 76 2.38 -14.49 22.76
N TRP A 77 2.94 -15.51 22.10
CA TRP A 77 3.23 -15.49 20.67
C TRP A 77 1.97 -15.29 19.81
N ASP A 78 0.89 -16.00 20.11
CA ASP A 78 -0.39 -15.84 19.39
C ASP A 78 -0.98 -14.43 19.56
N GLN A 79 -0.88 -13.87 20.76
CA GLN A 79 -1.29 -12.48 21.00
C GLN A 79 -0.42 -11.49 20.23
N THR A 80 0.90 -11.66 20.22
CA THR A 80 1.82 -10.79 19.48
C THR A 80 1.56 -10.85 17.99
N LYS A 81 1.34 -12.04 17.40
CA LYS A 81 0.94 -12.16 15.98
C LYS A 81 -0.30 -11.35 15.66
N ARG A 82 -1.32 -11.38 16.54
CA ARG A 82 -2.53 -10.57 16.38
C ARG A 82 -2.26 -9.07 16.50
N ARG A 83 -1.43 -8.65 17.46
CA ARG A 83 -1.04 -7.24 17.63
C ARG A 83 -0.27 -6.73 16.43
N VAL A 84 0.69 -7.49 15.92
CA VAL A 84 1.44 -7.15 14.70
C VAL A 84 0.51 -6.97 13.51
N ALA A 85 -0.45 -7.87 13.30
CA ALA A 85 -1.41 -7.75 12.20
C ALA A 85 -2.27 -6.46 12.30
N VAL A 86 -2.79 -6.15 13.49
CA VAL A 86 -3.58 -4.94 13.73
C VAL A 86 -2.72 -3.67 13.63
N GLY A 87 -1.54 -3.70 14.23
CA GLY A 87 -0.55 -2.61 14.19
C GLY A 87 -0.17 -2.26 12.76
N LEU A 88 0.14 -3.27 11.94
CA LEU A 88 0.48 -3.10 10.53
C LEU A 88 -0.65 -2.42 9.74
N LEU A 89 -1.89 -2.90 9.92
CA LEU A 89 -3.07 -2.29 9.28
C LEU A 89 -3.24 -0.82 9.67
N ASN A 90 -3.05 -0.50 10.95
CA ASN A 90 -3.16 0.86 11.45
C ASN A 90 -2.02 1.76 10.95
N ALA A 91 -0.78 1.26 10.92
CA ALA A 91 0.38 1.97 10.38
C ALA A 91 0.17 2.35 8.91
N VAL A 92 -0.31 1.40 8.09
CA VAL A 92 -0.62 1.64 6.67
C VAL A 92 -1.72 2.68 6.50
N ARG A 93 -2.80 2.59 7.30
CA ARG A 93 -3.90 3.58 7.28
C ARG A 93 -3.41 4.98 7.68
N ALA A 94 -2.59 5.07 8.72
CA ALA A 94 -2.01 6.33 9.17
C ALA A 94 -1.06 6.95 8.13
N ALA A 95 -0.24 6.13 7.47
CA ALA A 95 0.63 6.56 6.39
C ALA A 95 -0.17 7.12 5.20
N LYS A 96 -1.23 6.42 4.79
CA LYS A 96 -2.15 6.88 3.74
C LYS A 96 -2.80 8.22 4.09
N LYS A 97 -3.29 8.38 5.33
CA LYS A 97 -3.91 9.62 5.81
C LYS A 97 -2.92 10.78 5.80
N SER A 98 -1.69 10.55 6.27
CA SER A 98 -0.61 11.53 6.29
C SER A 98 -0.25 12.01 4.87
N LYS A 99 -0.02 11.07 3.94
CA LYS A 99 0.31 11.37 2.55
C LYS A 99 -0.80 12.15 1.83
N LYS A 100 -2.06 11.76 2.04
CA LYS A 100 -3.24 12.49 1.52
C LYS A 100 -3.25 13.95 1.99
N LYS A 101 -2.99 14.20 3.29
CA LYS A 101 -2.95 15.56 3.86
C LYS A 101 -1.83 16.38 3.23
N THR A 102 -0.66 15.79 3.01
CA THR A 102 0.48 16.44 2.34
C THR A 102 0.14 16.85 0.91
N TYR A 103 -0.43 15.96 0.11
CA TYR A 103 -0.82 16.30 -1.27
C TYR A 103 -1.89 17.39 -1.31
N ARG A 104 -2.93 17.29 -0.47
CA ARG A 104 -3.96 18.35 -0.37
C ARG A 104 -3.35 19.72 -0.04
N LYS A 105 -2.40 19.77 0.89
CA LYS A 105 -1.68 21.01 1.23
C LYS A 105 -0.86 21.53 0.03
N LYS A 106 -0.14 20.66 -0.67
CA LYS A 106 0.65 21.03 -1.86
C LYS A 106 -0.24 21.61 -2.96
N ILE A 107 -1.32 20.91 -3.31
CA ILE A 107 -2.29 21.36 -4.31
C ILE A 107 -2.87 22.73 -3.94
N LYS A 108 -3.31 22.91 -2.69
CA LYS A 108 -3.83 24.20 -2.21
C LYS A 108 -2.79 25.32 -2.33
N ARG A 109 -1.52 25.04 -2.04
CA ARG A 109 -0.43 26.02 -2.21
C ARG A 109 -0.19 26.37 -3.67
N MET A 110 -0.29 25.39 -4.59
CA MET A 110 -0.14 25.63 -6.02
C MET A 110 -1.25 26.52 -6.57
N TYR A 111 -2.51 26.24 -6.25
CA TYR A 111 -3.63 27.10 -6.66
C TYR A 111 -3.46 28.54 -6.17
N ARG A 112 -3.10 28.74 -4.90
CA ARG A 112 -2.84 30.09 -4.36
C ARG A 112 -1.72 30.84 -5.09
N ARG A 113 -0.67 30.14 -5.53
CA ARG A 113 0.41 30.76 -6.31
C ARG A 113 -0.09 31.15 -7.69
N LEU A 114 -0.85 30.27 -8.33
CA LEU A 114 -1.45 30.50 -9.64
C LEU A 114 -2.41 31.69 -9.61
N ASP A 115 -3.24 31.80 -8.59
CA ASP A 115 -4.17 32.93 -8.42
C ASP A 115 -3.41 34.25 -8.26
N ARG A 116 -2.39 34.29 -7.41
CA ARG A 116 -1.51 35.47 -7.25
C ARG A 116 -0.84 35.88 -8.56
N THR A 117 -0.30 34.93 -9.32
CA THR A 117 0.31 35.24 -10.62
C THR A 117 -0.69 35.78 -11.62
N LYS A 118 -1.95 35.31 -11.60
CA LYS A 118 -3.02 35.85 -12.44
C LYS A 118 -3.40 37.27 -12.03
N GLU A 119 -3.47 37.55 -10.73
CA GLU A 119 -3.73 38.91 -10.21
C GLU A 119 -2.62 39.89 -10.60
N LEU A 120 -1.36 39.49 -10.44
CA LEU A 120 -0.21 40.32 -10.86
C LEU A 120 -0.21 40.58 -12.38
N ALA A 121 -0.52 39.56 -13.20
CA ALA A 121 -0.62 39.73 -14.64
C ALA A 121 -1.75 40.69 -15.04
N ARG A 122 -2.90 40.63 -14.36
CA ARG A 122 -4.02 41.58 -14.57
C ARG A 122 -3.66 43.00 -14.15
N ALA A 123 -2.95 43.16 -13.03
CA ALA A 123 -2.51 44.48 -12.57
C ALA A 123 -1.49 45.09 -13.56
N ALA A 124 -0.55 44.30 -14.06
CA ALA A 124 0.43 44.73 -15.05
C ALA A 124 -0.22 45.15 -16.38
N SER A 125 -1.23 44.40 -16.86
CA SER A 125 -1.95 44.78 -18.09
C SER A 125 -2.78 46.05 -17.91
N GLN A 126 -3.40 46.24 -16.74
CA GLN A 126 -4.11 47.48 -16.42
C GLN A 126 -3.18 48.69 -16.36
N GLN A 127 -1.99 48.55 -15.76
CA GLN A 127 -0.97 49.61 -15.71
C GLN A 127 -0.46 49.97 -17.12
N ALA A 128 -0.19 48.98 -17.97
CA ALA A 128 0.24 49.21 -19.35
C ALA A 128 -0.83 49.99 -20.15
N ASN A 129 -2.11 49.65 -19.97
CA ASN A 129 -3.22 50.36 -20.62
C ASN A 129 -3.37 51.81 -20.11
N GLN A 130 -3.22 52.06 -18.81
CA GLN A 130 -3.27 53.40 -18.23
C GLN A 130 -2.10 54.28 -18.70
N THR A 131 -0.90 53.70 -18.80
CA THR A 131 0.29 54.42 -19.27
C THR A 131 0.11 54.84 -20.73
N SER A 132 -0.38 53.94 -21.58
CA SER A 132 -0.70 54.23 -22.99
C SER A 132 -1.78 55.31 -23.13
N SER A 133 -2.79 55.30 -22.25
CA SER A 133 -3.84 56.33 -22.20
C SER A 133 -3.30 57.72 -21.79
N ASN A 134 -2.34 57.77 -20.87
CA ASN A 134 -1.76 59.04 -20.39
C ASN A 134 -0.83 59.69 -21.43
N PHE A 135 -0.12 58.89 -22.25
CA PHE A 135 0.69 59.41 -23.36
C PHE A 135 -0.16 59.90 -24.55
N ALA A 136 -1.40 59.47 -24.68
CA ALA A 136 -2.31 59.86 -25.77
C ALA A 136 -3.06 61.19 -25.52
N ARG A 137 -2.89 61.83 -24.35
CA ARG A 137 -3.39 63.19 -24.08
C ARG A 137 -2.25 64.19 -24.22
N PRO A 138 -2.11 64.91 -25.35
CA PRO A 138 -1.15 65.99 -25.44
C PRO A 138 -1.60 67.12 -24.51
N ASN A 139 -0.65 67.71 -23.77
CA ASN A 139 -0.87 68.91 -22.98
C ASN A 139 -1.47 69.99 -23.88
N SER A 140 -2.74 70.32 -23.62
CA SER A 140 -3.47 71.46 -24.17
C SER A 140 -3.07 72.75 -23.48
#